data_AF-A0A8H4PGK6-F1
#
_entry.id   AF-A0A8H4PGK6-F1
#
_cell.length_a   1.000
_cell.length_b   1.000
_cell.length_c   1.000
_cell.angle_alpha   90.00
_cell.angle_beta   90.00
_cell.angle_gamma   90.00
#
_symmetry.space_group_name_H-M   'P 1'
#
loop_
_entity.id
_entity.type
_entity.pdbx_description
1 polymer ?
#
loop_
_entity_poly.entity_id
_entity_poly.type
_entity_poly.pdbx_seq_one_letter_code
_entity_poly.pdbx_strand_id
1 'polypeptide(L)'
;MQKVEEPEEEDPFDEEDPFSAGCESEKAACLQREADLQVQLSQSQSDISEMKEAIEASCPSKHGKYAFVSGQEYRFWCARHHDPSNPKETYSNVATIADCVKICNSKTWCRWVHHGIYQTVCNLFDVNTSHTTQPAQSTVGWNSAVKK
;
A
#
# COMPACT_ATOMS: atom_id res chain seq x y z
N MET A 1 30.40 -50.95 63.40
CA MET A 1 29.75 -49.90 62.59
C MET A 1 29.04 -50.60 61.45
N GLN A 2 27.74 -50.83 61.57
CA GLN A 2 26.93 -51.36 60.47
C GLN A 2 26.39 -50.16 59.69
N LYS A 3 26.72 -50.11 58.40
CA LYS A 3 26.18 -49.14 57.45
C LYS A 3 24.73 -49.55 57.20
N VAL A 4 23.78 -48.71 57.59
CA VAL A 4 22.37 -48.89 57.26
C VAL A 4 22.22 -48.38 55.82
N GLU A 5 21.88 -49.26 54.88
CA GLU A 5 21.46 -48.86 53.54
C GLU A 5 20.05 -48.27 53.66
N GLU A 6 19.93 -46.97 53.40
CA GLU A 6 18.63 -46.31 53.23
C GLU A 6 17.99 -46.80 51.91
N PRO A 7 16.71 -47.17 51.91
CA PRO A 7 15.99 -47.46 50.68
C PRO A 7 15.87 -46.18 49.86
N GLU A 8 16.17 -46.26 48.56
CA GLU A 8 15.87 -45.18 47.61
C GLU A 8 14.35 -44.95 47.61
N GLU A 9 13.92 -43.81 48.16
CA GLU A 9 12.53 -43.36 48.04
C GLU A 9 12.28 -43.03 46.56
N GLU A 10 11.52 -43.89 45.87
CA GLU A 10 10.99 -43.59 44.54
C GLU A 10 10.13 -42.32 44.64
N ASP A 11 10.46 -41.30 43.85
CA ASP A 11 9.72 -40.04 43.80
C ASP A 11 8.27 -40.33 43.38
N PRO A 12 7.25 -40.10 44.24
CA PRO A 12 5.86 -40.40 43.91
C PRO A 12 5.29 -39.50 42.80
N PHE A 13 6.09 -38.59 42.23
CA PHE A 13 5.74 -37.76 41.08
C PHE A 13 6.38 -38.22 39.76
N ASP A 14 7.04 -39.38 39.71
CA ASP A 14 7.66 -39.94 38.49
C ASP A 14 6.64 -40.57 37.50
N GLU A 15 5.34 -40.41 37.74
CA GLU A 15 4.28 -40.77 36.79
C GLU A 15 3.97 -39.56 35.89
N GLU A 16 4.64 -39.53 34.73
CA GLU A 16 4.37 -38.71 33.54
C GLU A 16 3.84 -37.28 33.81
N ASP A 17 4.70 -36.26 33.69
CA ASP A 17 4.28 -34.85 33.71
C ASP A 17 3.09 -34.64 32.73
N PRO A 18 1.87 -34.40 33.24
CA PRO A 18 0.66 -34.31 32.41
C PRO A 18 0.67 -33.07 31.50
N PHE A 19 1.67 -32.19 31.63
CA PHE A 19 1.89 -31.03 30.77
C PHE A 19 3.01 -31.24 29.72
N SER A 20 3.75 -32.35 29.79
CA SER A 20 4.87 -32.65 28.88
C SER A 20 4.42 -33.00 27.46
N ALA A 21 3.26 -33.66 27.31
CA ALA A 21 2.73 -34.14 26.05
C ALA A 21 1.80 -33.11 25.36
N GLY A 22 2.34 -31.95 24.98
CA GLY A 22 1.58 -30.99 24.18
C GLY A 22 2.19 -29.60 24.09
N CYS A 23 2.89 -29.17 25.14
CA CYS A 23 3.39 -27.79 25.28
C CYS A 23 4.29 -27.33 24.11
N GLU A 24 5.26 -28.14 23.67
CA GLU A 24 6.14 -27.74 22.56
C GLU A 24 5.40 -27.67 21.21
N SER A 25 4.40 -28.54 20.99
CA SER A 25 3.57 -28.49 19.78
C SER A 25 2.63 -27.28 19.77
N GLU A 26 2.05 -26.95 20.93
CA GLU A 26 1.20 -25.78 21.12
C GLU A 26 2.00 -24.48 21.00
N LYS A 27 3.22 -24.45 21.55
CA LYS A 27 4.17 -23.35 21.38
C LYS A 27 4.56 -23.15 19.93
N ALA A 28 4.87 -24.23 19.20
CA ALA A 28 5.16 -24.14 17.77
C ALA A 28 3.97 -23.60 16.97
N ALA A 29 2.75 -24.07 17.27
CA ALA A 29 1.53 -23.55 16.66
C ALA A 29 1.27 -22.07 17.01
N CYS A 30 1.59 -21.66 18.25
CA CYS A 30 1.48 -20.28 18.71
C CYS A 30 2.47 -19.36 17.98
N LEU A 31 3.73 -19.75 17.88
CA LEU A 31 4.76 -19.00 17.16
C LEU A 31 4.44 -18.88 15.67
N GLN A 32 3.90 -19.93 15.05
CA GLN A 32 3.44 -19.86 13.65
C GLN A 32 2.30 -18.85 13.50
N ARG A 33 1.31 -18.89 14.40
CA ARG A 33 0.21 -17.92 14.40
C ARG A 33 0.70 -16.49 14.60
N GLU A 34 1.68 -16.28 15.49
CA GLU A 34 2.28 -14.97 15.69
C GLU A 34 2.97 -14.47 14.42
N ALA A 35 3.75 -15.32 13.75
CA ALA A 35 4.38 -14.99 12.48
C ALA A 35 3.34 -14.64 11.40
N ASP A 36 2.29 -15.44 11.28
CA ASP A 36 1.20 -15.20 10.32
C ASP A 36 0.45 -13.88 10.62
N LEU A 37 0.23 -13.58 11.90
CA LEU A 37 -0.40 -12.32 12.34
C LEU A 37 0.50 -11.11 12.06
N GLN A 38 1.81 -11.22 12.25
CA GLN A 38 2.75 -10.15 11.92
C GLN A 38 2.76 -9.89 10.40
N VAL A 39 2.73 -10.94 9.59
CA VAL A 39 2.60 -10.81 8.12
C VAL A 39 1.29 -10.11 7.77
N GLN A 40 0.15 -10.55 8.31
CA GLN A 40 -1.15 -9.93 8.05
C GLN A 40 -1.22 -8.46 8.50
N LEU A 41 -0.60 -8.13 9.63
CA LEU A 41 -0.53 -6.76 10.14
C LEU A 41 0.28 -5.87 9.18
N SER A 42 1.44 -6.35 8.71
CA SER A 42 2.26 -5.61 7.75
C SER A 42 1.52 -5.38 6.42
N GLN A 43 0.79 -6.40 5.94
CA GLN A 43 -0.03 -6.29 4.73
C GLN A 43 -1.16 -5.28 4.91
N SER A 44 -1.91 -5.37 6.02
CA SER A 44 -3.02 -4.47 6.31
C SER A 44 -2.56 -3.02 6.41
N GLN A 45 -1.40 -2.78 7.02
CA GLN A 45 -0.80 -1.45 7.09
C GLN A 45 -0.45 -0.90 5.70
N SER A 46 0.09 -1.74 4.82
CA SER A 46 0.35 -1.39 3.42
C SER A 46 -0.95 -1.02 2.69
N ASP A 47 -1.98 -1.87 2.78
CA ASP A 47 -3.26 -1.67 2.11
C ASP A 47 -3.96 -0.39 2.59
N ILE A 48 -3.90 -0.10 3.90
CA ILE A 48 -4.41 1.15 4.48
C ILE A 48 -3.66 2.35 3.91
N SER A 49 -2.34 2.27 3.78
CA SER A 49 -1.54 3.35 3.19
C SER A 49 -1.94 3.61 1.74
N GLU A 50 -2.12 2.55 0.94
CA GLU A 50 -2.54 2.66 -0.46
C GLU A 50 -3.95 3.25 -0.59
N MET A 51 -4.90 2.79 0.22
CA MET A 51 -6.26 3.34 0.23
C MET A 51 -6.27 4.82 0.62
N LYS A 52 -5.45 5.21 1.60
CA LYS A 52 -5.33 6.61 2.00
C LYS A 52 -4.83 7.48 0.86
N GLU A 53 -3.80 7.04 0.13
CA GLU A 53 -3.30 7.76 -1.06
C GLU A 53 -4.38 7.87 -2.14
N ALA A 54 -5.13 6.80 -2.40
CA ALA A 54 -6.22 6.81 -3.37
C ALA A 54 -7.31 7.83 -3.00
N ILE A 55 -7.70 7.89 -1.72
CA ILE A 55 -8.65 8.89 -1.22
C ILE A 55 -8.06 10.30 -1.29
N GLU A 56 -6.78 10.45 -0.96
CA GLU A 56 -6.09 11.75 -0.96
C GLU A 56 -5.85 12.31 -2.35
N ALA A 57 -5.86 11.48 -3.39
CA ALA A 57 -5.80 11.88 -4.80
C ALA A 57 -7.19 11.91 -5.48
N SER A 58 -8.24 11.50 -4.77
CA SER A 58 -9.56 11.26 -5.37
C SER A 58 -10.26 12.53 -5.84
N CYS A 59 -10.81 12.44 -7.05
CA CYS A 59 -11.69 13.46 -7.61
C CYS A 59 -13.16 13.14 -7.27
N PRO A 60 -14.00 14.16 -6.97
CA PRO A 60 -13.77 15.60 -7.16
C PRO A 60 -13.19 16.34 -5.96
N SER A 61 -13.07 15.71 -4.78
CA SER A 61 -12.73 16.40 -3.51
C SER A 61 -11.36 17.09 -3.49
N LYS A 62 -10.46 16.65 -4.38
CA LYS A 62 -9.08 17.15 -4.52
C LYS A 62 -8.87 18.11 -5.68
N HIS A 63 -9.94 18.55 -6.35
CA HIS A 63 -9.83 19.56 -7.40
C HIS A 63 -9.10 20.82 -6.91
N GLY A 64 -8.03 21.20 -7.61
CA GLY A 64 -7.20 22.37 -7.34
C GLY A 64 -6.26 22.25 -6.14
N LYS A 65 -6.24 21.11 -5.44
CA LYS A 65 -5.47 20.89 -4.21
C LYS A 65 -4.23 20.05 -4.48
N TYR A 66 -3.27 20.15 -3.56
CA TYR A 66 -2.11 19.28 -3.54
C TYR A 66 -2.39 18.02 -2.72
N ALA A 67 -1.76 16.92 -3.11
CA ALA A 67 -1.66 15.70 -2.31
C ALA A 67 -0.34 14.98 -2.60
N PHE A 68 0.07 14.14 -1.65
CA PHE A 68 1.25 13.30 -1.79
C PHE A 68 0.83 11.90 -2.24
N VAL A 69 1.51 11.37 -3.24
CA VAL A 69 1.36 9.98 -3.68
C VAL A 69 2.75 9.40 -3.83
N SER A 70 3.05 8.37 -3.05
CA SER A 70 4.37 7.72 -3.00
C SER A 70 5.52 8.72 -2.80
N GLY A 71 5.33 9.66 -1.86
CA GLY A 71 6.33 10.67 -1.49
C GLY A 71 6.48 11.85 -2.46
N GLN A 72 5.77 11.87 -3.59
CA GLN A 72 5.80 12.98 -4.54
C GLN A 72 4.54 13.84 -4.43
N GLU A 73 4.72 15.16 -4.37
CA GLU A 73 3.61 16.12 -4.33
C GLU A 73 3.09 16.41 -5.75
N TYR A 74 1.78 16.29 -5.92
CA TYR A 74 1.07 16.60 -7.16
C TYR A 74 -0.07 17.57 -6.88
N ARG A 75 -0.39 18.42 -7.86
CA ARG A 75 -1.65 19.15 -7.89
C ARG A 75 -2.66 18.47 -8.78
N PHE A 76 -3.86 18.26 -8.25
CA PHE A 76 -4.92 17.53 -8.93
C PHE A 76 -5.95 18.49 -9.54
N TRP A 77 -6.39 18.19 -10.75
CA TRP A 77 -7.40 18.92 -11.50
C TRP A 77 -8.48 17.94 -11.96
N CYS A 78 -9.60 17.95 -11.24
CA CYS A 78 -10.73 17.08 -11.56
C CYS A 78 -11.56 17.63 -12.72
N ALA A 79 -11.90 16.80 -13.71
CA ALA A 79 -12.60 17.19 -14.94
C ALA A 79 -11.97 18.40 -15.68
N ARG A 80 -10.68 18.64 -15.44
CA ARG A 80 -9.88 19.70 -16.06
C ARG A 80 -8.49 19.17 -16.36
N HIS A 81 -7.99 19.51 -17.54
CA HIS A 81 -6.82 18.84 -18.08
C HIS A 81 -6.04 19.72 -19.03
N HIS A 82 -4.74 19.47 -19.15
CA HIS A 82 -3.93 20.08 -20.19
C HIS A 82 -4.24 19.42 -21.54
N ASP A 83 -3.65 19.88 -22.63
CA ASP A 83 -3.86 19.26 -23.93
C ASP A 83 -3.52 17.74 -23.86
N PRO A 84 -4.49 16.84 -24.09
CA PRO A 84 -4.26 15.40 -24.00
C PRO A 84 -3.51 14.83 -25.21
N SER A 85 -3.19 15.66 -26.20
CA SER A 85 -2.53 15.24 -27.42
C SER A 85 -1.13 14.68 -27.14
N ASN A 86 -0.79 13.59 -27.83
CA ASN A 86 0.55 12.97 -27.83
C ASN A 86 1.06 12.56 -26.45
N PRO A 87 0.35 11.68 -25.72
CA PRO A 87 0.93 11.05 -24.54
C PRO A 87 2.19 10.29 -24.93
N LYS A 88 3.20 10.33 -24.05
CA LYS A 88 4.43 9.57 -24.27
C LYS A 88 4.22 8.08 -24.04
N GLU A 89 3.44 7.75 -23.02
CA GLU A 89 3.00 6.39 -22.74
C GLU A 89 1.52 6.40 -22.32
N THR A 90 0.81 5.35 -22.70
CA THR A 90 -0.59 5.11 -22.34
C THR A 90 -0.71 3.72 -21.71
N TYR A 91 -1.37 3.65 -20.57
CA TYR A 91 -1.61 2.43 -19.81
C TYR A 91 -3.11 2.18 -19.69
N SER A 92 -3.54 0.96 -20.00
CA SER A 92 -4.91 0.47 -19.76
C SER A 92 -5.02 -0.21 -18.39
N ASN A 93 -6.25 -0.38 -17.91
CA ASN A 93 -6.58 -1.01 -16.62
C ASN A 93 -6.05 -0.26 -15.39
N VAL A 94 -5.91 1.06 -15.48
CA VAL A 94 -5.54 1.92 -14.34
C VAL A 94 -6.81 2.48 -13.70
N ALA A 95 -7.16 1.93 -12.53
CA ALA A 95 -8.44 2.21 -11.87
C ALA A 95 -8.51 3.61 -11.25
N THR A 96 -7.40 4.10 -10.69
CA THR A 96 -7.38 5.38 -9.97
C THR A 96 -6.32 6.33 -10.50
N ILE A 97 -6.53 7.64 -10.28
CA ILE A 97 -5.52 8.64 -10.58
C ILE A 97 -4.28 8.50 -9.69
N ALA A 98 -4.42 7.98 -8.47
CA ALA A 98 -3.29 7.66 -7.60
C ALA A 98 -2.38 6.61 -8.25
N ASP A 99 -2.96 5.55 -8.81
CA ASP A 99 -2.19 4.51 -9.53
C ASP A 99 -1.51 5.10 -10.77
N CYS A 100 -2.20 5.96 -11.51
CA CYS A 100 -1.62 6.65 -12.65
C CYS A 100 -0.41 7.52 -12.25
N VAL A 101 -0.51 8.21 -11.11
CA VAL A 101 0.60 8.97 -10.52
C VAL A 101 1.74 8.06 -10.04
N LYS A 102 1.44 6.90 -9.44
CA LYS A 102 2.46 5.91 -9.06
C LYS A 102 3.26 5.42 -10.27
N ILE A 103 2.58 5.14 -11.38
CA ILE A 103 3.25 4.80 -12.66
C ILE A 103 4.12 5.98 -13.11
N CYS A 104 3.60 7.21 -13.09
CA CYS A 104 4.40 8.41 -13.42
C CYS A 104 5.64 8.55 -12.53
N ASN A 105 5.54 8.28 -11.23
CA ASN A 105 6.67 8.36 -10.30
C ASN A 105 7.75 7.32 -10.59
N SER A 106 7.40 6.16 -11.15
CA SER A 106 8.38 5.17 -11.63
C SER A 106 9.20 5.65 -12.84
N LYS A 107 8.82 6.76 -13.47
CA LYS A 107 9.44 7.31 -14.68
C LYS A 107 10.05 8.68 -14.39
N THR A 108 11.38 8.78 -14.48
CA THR A 108 12.11 10.03 -14.26
C THR A 108 11.74 11.15 -15.22
N TRP A 109 11.25 10.81 -16.41
CA TRP A 109 10.81 11.78 -17.43
C TRP A 109 9.39 12.28 -17.21
N CYS A 110 8.55 11.59 -16.45
CA CYS A 110 7.13 11.92 -16.35
C CYS A 110 6.92 13.17 -15.49
N ARG A 111 6.16 14.13 -16.03
CA ARG A 111 5.91 15.45 -15.43
C ARG A 111 4.47 15.63 -15.00
N TRP A 112 3.53 15.02 -15.70
CA TRP A 112 2.12 15.08 -15.37
C TRP A 112 1.37 13.94 -16.08
N VAL A 113 0.12 13.74 -15.66
CA VAL A 113 -0.71 12.64 -16.14
C VAL A 113 -2.13 13.07 -16.47
N HIS A 114 -2.80 12.27 -17.28
CA HIS A 114 -4.26 12.21 -17.34
C HIS A 114 -4.76 10.84 -16.93
N HIS A 115 -5.81 10.82 -16.10
CA HIS A 115 -6.55 9.62 -15.75
C HIS A 115 -7.99 9.75 -16.24
N GLY A 116 -8.48 8.73 -16.93
CA GLY A 116 -9.83 8.72 -17.49
C GLY A 116 -10.88 8.68 -16.38
N ILE A 117 -11.87 9.58 -16.43
CA ILE A 117 -12.92 9.62 -15.41
C ILE A 117 -13.83 8.38 -15.49
N TYR A 118 -14.14 7.96 -16.71
CA TYR A 118 -14.97 6.79 -17.01
C TYR A 118 -14.22 5.71 -17.78
N GLN A 119 -12.90 5.86 -17.89
CA GLN A 119 -12.04 4.96 -18.64
C GLN A 119 -10.89 4.57 -17.72
N THR A 120 -10.57 3.28 -17.63
CA THR A 120 -9.42 2.80 -16.86
C THR A 120 -8.11 3.05 -17.61
N VAL A 121 -7.92 4.27 -18.10
CA VAL A 121 -6.80 4.69 -18.94
C VAL A 121 -5.98 5.75 -18.23
N CYS A 122 -4.66 5.60 -18.29
CA CYS A 122 -3.68 6.52 -17.76
C CYS A 122 -2.72 6.95 -18.88
N ASN A 123 -2.61 8.27 -19.09
CA ASN A 123 -1.69 8.87 -20.04
C ASN A 123 -0.60 9.61 -19.30
N LEU A 124 0.66 9.38 -19.67
CA LEU A 124 1.84 10.01 -19.08
C LEU A 124 2.49 10.98 -20.07
N PHE A 125 2.96 12.11 -19.57
CA PHE A 125 3.52 13.18 -20.38
C PHE A 125 4.88 13.63 -19.84
N ASP A 126 5.82 13.95 -20.74
CA ASP A 126 7.17 14.41 -20.39
C ASP A 126 7.37 15.92 -20.52
N VAL A 127 6.44 16.61 -21.17
CA VAL A 127 6.44 18.06 -21.31
C VAL A 127 6.16 18.71 -19.96
N ASN A 128 6.97 19.70 -19.56
CA ASN A 128 6.69 20.45 -18.33
C ASN A 128 5.42 21.30 -18.49
N THR A 129 4.55 21.23 -17.50
CA THR A 129 3.38 22.11 -17.38
C THR A 129 3.35 22.74 -15.99
N SER A 130 2.74 23.91 -15.88
CA SER A 130 2.67 24.62 -14.61
C SER A 130 1.68 23.94 -13.67
N HIS A 131 2.16 23.46 -12.52
CA HIS A 131 1.30 22.95 -11.45
C HIS A 131 0.44 24.07 -10.83
N THR A 132 0.84 25.35 -10.92
CA THR A 132 0.06 26.45 -10.33
C THR A 132 -1.09 26.91 -11.23
N THR A 133 -0.99 26.65 -12.54
CA THR A 133 -1.96 27.09 -13.53
C THR A 133 -3.10 26.10 -13.65
N GLN A 134 -4.33 26.59 -13.51
CA GLN A 134 -5.51 25.76 -13.78
C GLN A 134 -5.57 25.44 -15.28
N PRO A 135 -5.73 24.16 -15.66
CA PRO A 135 -5.86 23.80 -17.06
C PRO A 135 -7.10 24.44 -17.67
N ALA A 136 -6.94 24.93 -18.91
CA ALA A 136 -7.99 25.63 -19.64
C ALA A 136 -9.06 24.68 -20.18
N GLN A 137 -8.70 23.44 -20.51
CA GLN A 137 -9.65 22.46 -21.03
C GLN A 137 -10.43 21.85 -19.86
N SER A 138 -11.75 21.79 -20.03
CA SER A 138 -12.68 21.23 -19.08
C SER A 138 -13.52 20.19 -19.81
N THR A 139 -13.24 18.92 -19.56
CA THR A 139 -14.04 17.82 -20.09
C THR A 139 -14.31 16.80 -18.99
N VAL A 140 -15.45 16.11 -19.09
CA VAL A 140 -15.75 14.98 -18.21
C VAL A 140 -15.00 13.71 -18.60
N GLY A 141 -14.02 13.80 -19.52
CA GLY A 141 -13.22 12.66 -19.97
C GLY A 141 -12.00 12.40 -19.09
N TRP A 142 -11.39 13.46 -18.56
CA TRP A 142 -10.06 13.37 -17.93
C TRP A 142 -9.96 14.15 -16.61
N ASN A 143 -9.33 13.51 -15.63
CA ASN A 143 -8.68 14.18 -14.51
C ASN A 143 -7.19 14.37 -14.86
N SER A 144 -6.58 15.44 -14.36
CA SER A 144 -5.13 15.65 -14.49
C SER A 144 -4.45 15.73 -13.14
N ALA A 145 -3.21 15.28 -13.07
CA ALA A 145 -2.34 15.55 -11.94
C ALA A 145 -0.96 16.01 -12.46
N VAL A 146 -0.49 17.15 -11.93
CA VAL A 146 0.76 17.79 -12.33
C VAL A 146 1.75 17.72 -11.19
N LYS A 147 2.97 17.22 -11.47
CA LYS A 147 4.05 17.12 -10.48
C LYS A 147 4.50 18.54 -10.08
N LYS A 148 4.72 18.75 -8.78
CA LYS A 148 5.35 19.96 -8.27
C LYS A 148 6.87 19.91 -8.41
#